data_AF-G4YNN5-F1
#
_entry.id   AF-G4YNN5-F1
#
_cell.length_a   1.000
_cell.length_b   1.000
_cell.length_c   1.000
_cell.angle_alpha   90.00
_cell.angle_beta   90.00
_cell.angle_gamma   90.00
#
_symmetry.space_group_name_H-M   'P 1'
#
loop_
_entity.id
_entity.type
_entity.pdbx_description
1 polymer ?
#
loop_
_entity_poly.entity_id
_entity_poly.type
_entity_poly.pdbx_seq_one_letter_code
_entity_poly.pdbx_strand_id
1 'polypeptide(L)'
;CQDQKETMEHIFWECPCAQVCWQKLPVICHWIGVRWAQDNIPAFLMYCAKREAPNLSKETKQWLAQEHPDDVDAFTNEWKRIWRVLSSIWVTHLWIQRNPAVYQHEVVTIAGSVHEFWKPGLRQLRALAKRECRRADSKIQGTRLLLCLRKLARQPREPSPMVVSPVQPPDRYKAPALLTRRKVRFNILVHAFTT
;
A
#
# COMPACT_ATOMS: atom_id res chain seq x y z
N CYS A 1 -1.60 -23.49 2.46
CA CYS A 1 -0.25 -24.04 2.35
C CYS A 1 -0.13 -25.18 3.36
N GLN A 2 -0.55 -26.38 2.98
CA GLN A 2 -0.56 -27.59 3.81
C GLN A 2 0.09 -28.79 3.09
N ASP A 3 0.59 -28.60 1.87
CA ASP A 3 1.10 -29.70 1.04
C ASP A 3 2.59 -29.93 1.24
N GLN A 4 3.01 -31.20 1.17
CA GLN A 4 4.40 -31.62 1.41
C GLN A 4 5.37 -31.29 0.26
N LYS A 5 4.89 -30.78 -0.88
CA LYS A 5 5.70 -30.45 -2.08
C LYS A 5 5.45 -29.03 -2.58
N GLU A 6 5.51 -28.05 -1.68
CA GLU A 6 5.43 -26.64 -2.05
C GLU A 6 6.78 -26.15 -2.59
N THR A 7 6.79 -25.65 -3.82
CA THR A 7 7.94 -24.97 -4.42
C THR A 7 8.02 -23.53 -3.91
N MET A 8 9.18 -22.88 -4.05
CA MET A 8 9.29 -21.43 -3.79
C MET A 8 8.24 -20.64 -4.59
N GLU A 9 7.95 -21.06 -5.82
CA GLU A 9 6.89 -20.47 -6.64
C GLU A 9 5.52 -20.58 -5.98
N HIS A 10 5.19 -21.76 -5.44
CA HIS A 10 3.95 -21.96 -4.71
C HIS A 10 3.83 -21.01 -3.51
N ILE A 11 4.84 -20.98 -2.65
CA ILE A 11 4.83 -20.17 -1.42
C ILE A 11 4.72 -18.67 -1.74
N PHE A 12 5.35 -18.21 -2.82
CA PHE A 12 5.38 -16.78 -3.15
C PHE A 12 4.20 -16.29 -4.00
N TRP A 13 3.56 -17.17 -4.78
CA TRP A 13 2.60 -16.74 -5.82
C TRP A 13 1.31 -17.53 -5.90
N GLU A 14 1.34 -18.82 -5.58
CA GLU A 14 0.15 -19.67 -5.72
C GLU A 14 -0.61 -19.78 -4.40
N CYS A 15 0.10 -19.68 -3.27
CA CYS A 15 -0.53 -19.75 -1.95
C CYS A 15 -1.55 -18.61 -1.82
N PRO A 16 -2.83 -18.90 -1.48
CA PRO A 16 -3.87 -17.88 -1.37
C PRO A 16 -3.51 -16.76 -0.40
N CYS A 17 -2.79 -17.08 0.69
CA CYS A 17 -2.27 -16.08 1.61
C CYS A 17 -1.29 -15.12 0.91
N ALA A 18 -0.37 -15.63 0.09
CA ALA A 18 0.55 -14.80 -0.66
C ALA A 18 -0.18 -13.94 -1.70
N GLN A 19 -1.12 -14.52 -2.46
CA GLN A 19 -1.90 -13.79 -3.47
C GLN A 19 -2.69 -12.62 -2.88
N VAL A 20 -3.46 -12.85 -1.81
CA VAL A 20 -4.25 -11.78 -1.22
C VAL A 20 -3.35 -10.74 -0.54
N CYS A 21 -2.21 -11.14 0.02
CA CYS A 21 -1.30 -10.15 0.54
C CYS A 21 -0.69 -9.27 -0.57
N TRP A 22 -0.37 -9.84 -1.73
CA TRP A 22 0.07 -9.06 -2.89
C TRP A 22 -1.02 -8.11 -3.42
N GLN A 23 -2.29 -8.52 -3.40
CA GLN A 23 -3.43 -7.65 -3.73
C GLN A 23 -3.58 -6.48 -2.75
N LYS A 24 -3.40 -6.76 -1.46
CA LYS A 24 -3.62 -5.80 -0.37
C LYS A 24 -2.42 -4.87 -0.16
N LEU A 25 -1.28 -5.17 -0.78
CA LEU A 25 -0.11 -4.35 -0.65
C LEU A 25 -0.16 -3.11 -1.55
N PRO A 26 -0.04 -1.90 -0.97
CA PRO A 26 0.00 -0.65 -1.75
C PRO A 26 1.17 -0.64 -2.73
N VAL A 27 2.20 -1.45 -2.50
CA VAL A 27 3.39 -1.54 -3.34
C VAL A 27 3.00 -1.83 -4.78
N ILE A 28 2.25 -2.89 -5.07
CA ILE A 28 1.95 -3.29 -6.46
C ILE A 28 1.07 -2.24 -7.13
N CYS A 29 -0.01 -1.84 -6.46
CA CYS A 29 -0.96 -0.87 -6.99
C CYS A 29 -0.30 0.51 -7.22
N HIS A 30 0.52 0.98 -6.29
CA HIS A 30 1.23 2.27 -6.43
C HIS A 30 2.36 2.20 -7.46
N TRP A 31 3.05 1.07 -7.57
CA TRP A 31 4.17 0.93 -8.51
C TRP A 31 3.73 0.88 -9.94
N ILE A 32 2.80 -0.03 -10.24
CA ILE A 32 2.45 -0.34 -11.62
C ILE A 32 1.27 0.54 -12.04
N GLY A 33 0.50 1.08 -11.08
CA GLY A 33 -0.73 1.82 -11.36
C GLY A 33 -1.85 0.90 -11.86
N VAL A 34 -1.64 -0.41 -11.78
CA VAL A 34 -2.57 -1.44 -12.23
C VAL A 34 -3.03 -2.20 -11.00
N ARG A 35 -4.34 -2.47 -10.91
CA ARG A 35 -4.88 -3.34 -9.89
C ARG A 35 -4.30 -4.74 -10.07
N TRP A 36 -4.04 -5.43 -8.97
CA TRP A 36 -3.60 -6.81 -9.02
C TRP A 36 -4.57 -7.65 -9.87
N ALA A 37 -4.00 -8.48 -10.76
CA ALA A 37 -4.71 -9.46 -11.57
C ALA A 37 -3.79 -10.67 -11.74
N GLN A 38 -4.36 -11.86 -11.87
CA GLN A 38 -3.60 -13.12 -11.97
C GLN A 38 -2.59 -13.09 -13.14
N ASP A 39 -2.99 -12.47 -14.27
CA ASP A 39 -2.17 -12.36 -15.48
C ASP A 39 -0.88 -11.54 -15.29
N ASN A 40 -0.82 -10.70 -14.24
CA ASN A 40 0.34 -9.85 -13.96
C ASN A 40 1.42 -10.56 -13.11
N ILE A 41 1.11 -11.75 -12.57
CA ILE A 41 2.00 -12.50 -11.67
C ILE A 41 3.33 -12.89 -12.35
N PRO A 42 3.35 -13.45 -13.58
CA PRO A 42 4.61 -13.87 -14.22
C PRO A 42 5.58 -12.69 -14.44
N ALA A 43 5.05 -11.53 -14.82
CA ALA A 43 5.85 -10.32 -15.00
C ALA A 43 6.46 -9.85 -13.66
N PHE A 44 5.68 -9.90 -12.57
CA PHE A 44 6.15 -9.55 -11.24
C PHE A 44 7.24 -10.51 -10.75
N LEU A 45 7.02 -11.81 -10.94
CA LEU A 45 7.98 -12.88 -10.68
C LEU A 45 9.33 -12.58 -11.32
N MET A 46 9.30 -12.18 -12.59
CA MET A 46 10.51 -11.81 -13.33
C MET A 46 11.21 -10.60 -12.70
N TYR A 47 10.48 -9.55 -12.28
CA TYR A 47 11.06 -8.40 -11.59
C TYR A 47 11.71 -8.78 -10.26
N CYS A 48 11.05 -9.62 -9.46
CA CYS A 48 11.61 -10.15 -8.22
C CYS A 48 12.86 -11.00 -8.46
N ALA A 49 12.81 -11.93 -9.42
CA ALA A 49 13.92 -12.80 -9.76
C ALA A 49 15.15 -12.03 -10.26
N LYS A 50 14.93 -11.02 -11.11
CA LYS A 50 15.98 -10.12 -11.61
C LYS A 50 16.45 -9.09 -10.58
N ARG A 51 15.77 -9.00 -9.42
CA ARG A 51 15.95 -7.92 -8.43
C ARG A 51 15.85 -6.53 -9.02
N GLU A 52 15.04 -6.40 -10.07
CA GLU A 52 14.79 -5.17 -10.79
C GLU A 52 13.43 -4.62 -10.40
N ALA A 53 13.37 -3.32 -10.19
CA ALA A 53 12.10 -2.66 -9.93
C ALA A 53 11.34 -2.46 -11.25
N PRO A 54 10.02 -2.70 -11.28
CA PRO A 54 9.22 -2.37 -12.44
C PRO A 54 9.22 -0.86 -12.69
N ASN A 55 8.84 -0.49 -13.90
CA ASN A 55 8.63 0.91 -14.25
C ASN A 55 7.57 1.54 -13.35
N LEU A 56 7.83 2.77 -12.91
CA LEU A 56 6.88 3.56 -12.12
C LEU A 56 5.62 3.86 -12.95
N SER A 57 4.49 3.87 -12.25
CA SER A 57 3.18 4.25 -12.79
C SER A 57 3.21 5.68 -13.32
N LYS A 58 2.31 5.98 -14.27
CA LYS A 58 2.16 7.33 -14.82
C LYS A 58 1.89 8.35 -13.70
N GLU A 59 1.05 7.99 -12.74
CA GLU A 59 0.70 8.82 -11.58
C GLU A 59 1.91 9.14 -10.71
N THR A 60 2.76 8.14 -10.41
CA THR A 60 3.97 8.36 -9.61
C THR A 60 4.97 9.23 -10.39
N LYS A 61 5.15 8.97 -11.68
CA LYS A 61 6.03 9.79 -12.54
C LYS A 61 5.56 11.25 -12.63
N GLN A 62 4.26 11.47 -12.80
CA GLN A 62 3.69 12.82 -12.81
C GLN A 62 3.87 13.52 -11.47
N TRP A 63 3.63 12.83 -10.35
CA TRP A 63 3.88 13.37 -9.03
C TRP A 63 5.35 13.77 -8.83
N LEU A 64 6.29 12.94 -9.28
CA LEU A 64 7.72 13.27 -9.23
C LEU A 64 8.05 14.51 -10.06
N ALA A 65 7.55 14.58 -11.29
CA ALA A 65 7.78 15.73 -12.16
C ALA A 65 7.17 17.03 -11.61
N GLN A 66 6.06 16.95 -10.88
CA GLN A 66 5.38 18.12 -10.31
C GLN A 66 6.05 18.61 -9.02
N GLU A 67 6.36 17.72 -8.08
CA GLU A 67 6.88 18.11 -6.76
C GLU A 67 8.41 18.25 -6.75
N HIS A 68 9.09 17.53 -7.64
CA HIS A 68 10.55 17.40 -7.65
C HIS A 68 11.12 17.45 -9.09
N PRO A 69 10.81 18.50 -9.89
CA PRO A 69 11.16 18.57 -11.31
C PRO A 69 12.68 18.45 -11.57
N ASP A 70 13.50 19.03 -10.69
CA ASP A 70 14.95 19.07 -10.86
C ASP A 70 15.65 17.74 -10.46
N ASP A 71 14.92 16.83 -9.81
CA ASP A 71 15.48 15.64 -9.15
C ASP A 71 14.75 14.33 -9.53
N VAL A 72 13.94 14.33 -10.61
CA VAL A 72 13.05 13.21 -10.97
C VAL A 72 13.78 11.87 -11.03
N ASP A 73 14.97 11.81 -11.62
CA ASP A 73 15.75 10.57 -11.73
C ASP A 73 16.27 10.09 -10.37
N ALA A 74 16.71 11.01 -9.52
CA ALA A 74 17.18 10.70 -8.17
C ALA A 74 16.03 10.14 -7.31
N PHE A 75 14.85 10.75 -7.36
CA PHE A 75 13.67 10.22 -6.67
C PHE A 75 13.19 8.89 -7.28
N THR A 76 13.26 8.73 -8.59
CA THR A 76 12.95 7.47 -9.27
C THR A 76 13.86 6.35 -8.76
N ASN A 77 15.15 6.62 -8.57
CA ASN A 77 16.09 5.66 -8.00
C ASN A 77 15.77 5.29 -6.56
N GLU A 78 15.37 6.26 -5.72
CA GLU A 78 14.91 5.97 -4.36
C GLU A 78 13.59 5.18 -4.33
N TRP A 79 12.69 5.44 -5.28
CA TRP A 79 11.50 4.60 -5.46
C TRP A 79 11.94 3.16 -5.74
N LYS A 80 12.72 2.92 -6.81
CA LYS A 80 13.24 1.59 -7.17
C LYS A 80 14.00 0.91 -6.02
N ARG A 81 14.66 1.68 -5.15
CA ARG A 81 15.33 1.18 -3.94
C ARG A 81 14.34 0.65 -2.90
N ILE A 82 13.26 1.39 -2.64
CA ILE A 82 12.18 0.94 -1.75
C ILE A 82 11.62 -0.41 -2.25
N TRP A 83 11.41 -0.57 -3.56
CA TRP A 83 10.96 -1.86 -4.13
C TRP A 83 11.89 -3.00 -3.74
N ARG A 84 13.19 -2.86 -4.02
CA ARG A 84 14.18 -3.91 -3.75
C ARG A 84 14.20 -4.31 -2.28
N VAL A 85 14.06 -3.33 -1.38
CA VAL A 85 14.01 -3.59 0.06
C VAL A 85 12.73 -4.33 0.43
N LEU A 86 11.56 -3.85 -0.03
CA LEU A 86 10.27 -4.48 0.30
C LEU A 86 10.14 -5.88 -0.29
N SER A 87 10.60 -6.11 -1.53
CA SER A 87 10.55 -7.42 -2.16
C SER A 87 11.43 -8.43 -1.41
N SER A 88 12.60 -8.00 -0.93
CA SER A 88 13.47 -8.84 -0.10
C SER A 88 12.84 -9.18 1.25
N ILE A 89 12.31 -8.17 1.95
CA ILE A 89 11.60 -8.37 3.24
C ILE A 89 10.40 -9.30 3.04
N TRP A 90 9.68 -9.16 1.92
CA TRP A 90 8.48 -9.92 1.63
C TRP A 90 8.77 -11.41 1.49
N VAL A 91 9.80 -11.75 0.71
CA VAL A 91 10.27 -13.13 0.52
C VAL A 91 10.61 -13.76 1.87
N THR A 92 11.37 -13.05 2.72
CA THR A 92 11.71 -13.54 4.06
C THR A 92 10.46 -13.68 4.95
N HIS A 93 9.53 -12.73 4.90
CA HIS A 93 8.33 -12.75 5.73
C HIS A 93 7.40 -13.90 5.37
N LEU A 94 7.13 -14.14 4.09
CA LEU A 94 6.35 -15.30 3.65
C LEU A 94 6.97 -16.61 4.13
N TRP A 95 8.30 -16.70 4.12
CA TRP A 95 9.00 -17.87 4.64
C TRP A 95 8.81 -18.06 6.15
N ILE A 96 8.93 -16.97 6.92
CA ILE A 96 8.73 -16.98 8.37
C ILE A 96 7.29 -17.38 8.73
N GLN A 97 6.28 -16.87 8.02
CA GLN A 97 4.88 -17.21 8.30
C GLN A 97 4.50 -18.63 7.91
N ARG A 98 5.14 -19.16 6.87
CA ARG A 98 4.89 -20.52 6.38
C ARG A 98 5.33 -21.58 7.38
N ASN A 99 6.46 -21.38 8.06
CA ASN A 99 7.01 -22.38 8.98
C ASN A 99 6.03 -22.75 10.12
N PRO A 100 5.47 -21.80 10.90
CA PRO A 100 4.45 -22.13 11.90
C PRO A 100 3.16 -22.70 11.30
N ALA A 101 2.71 -22.19 10.15
CA ALA A 101 1.50 -22.69 9.49
C ALA A 101 1.62 -24.18 9.09
N VAL A 102 2.80 -24.59 8.63
CA VAL A 102 3.07 -25.96 8.15
C VAL A 102 3.44 -26.89 9.30
N TYR A 103 4.33 -26.46 10.21
CA TYR A 103 4.90 -27.34 11.24
C TYR A 103 4.18 -27.26 12.59
N GLN A 104 3.44 -26.20 12.86
CA GLN A 104 2.75 -25.94 14.13
C GLN A 104 1.23 -25.78 13.98
N HIS A 105 0.71 -25.90 12.75
CA HIS A 105 -0.70 -25.74 12.40
C HIS A 105 -1.28 -24.39 12.85
N GLU A 106 -0.44 -23.35 12.96
CA GLU A 106 -0.91 -22.01 13.33
C GLU A 106 -1.80 -21.43 12.23
N VAL A 107 -2.87 -20.74 12.65
CA VAL A 107 -3.80 -20.08 11.72
C VAL A 107 -3.20 -18.74 11.30
N VAL A 108 -2.65 -18.70 10.09
CA VAL A 108 -2.20 -17.45 9.46
C VAL A 108 -3.37 -16.81 8.73
N THR A 109 -3.83 -15.66 9.23
CA THR A 109 -4.85 -14.86 8.54
C THR A 109 -4.23 -13.92 7.53
N ILE A 110 -4.91 -13.70 6.41
CA ILE A 110 -4.48 -12.75 5.37
C ILE A 110 -4.26 -11.34 5.94
N ALA A 111 -5.21 -10.86 6.74
CA ALA A 111 -5.11 -9.53 7.35
C ALA A 111 -3.91 -9.42 8.30
N GLY A 112 -3.65 -10.47 9.08
CA GLY A 112 -2.46 -10.60 9.92
C GLY A 112 -1.19 -10.56 9.08
N SER A 113 -1.10 -11.34 8.00
CA SER A 113 0.06 -11.36 7.10
C SER A 113 0.37 -10.01 6.46
N VAL A 114 -0.64 -9.30 5.97
CA VAL A 114 -0.46 -7.96 5.42
C VAL A 114 0.04 -7.00 6.51
N HIS A 115 -0.54 -7.07 7.72
CA HIS A 115 -0.14 -6.21 8.83
C HIS A 115 1.30 -6.44 9.27
N GLU A 116 1.65 -7.72 9.51
CA GLU A 116 2.96 -8.17 9.99
C GLU A 116 4.08 -7.94 8.96
N PHE A 117 3.76 -7.87 7.68
CA PHE A 117 4.74 -7.42 6.69
C PHE A 117 4.81 -5.90 6.59
N TRP A 118 3.67 -5.23 6.38
CA TRP A 118 3.65 -3.84 5.93
C TRP A 118 4.19 -2.89 7.01
N LYS A 119 3.75 -3.08 8.25
CA LYS A 119 4.11 -2.19 9.36
C LYS A 119 5.59 -2.32 9.73
N PRO A 120 6.17 -3.53 9.89
CA PRO A 120 7.62 -3.69 10.07
C PRO A 120 8.42 -3.24 8.85
N GLY A 121 7.98 -3.54 7.62
CA GLY A 121 8.66 -3.12 6.39
C GLY A 121 8.79 -1.60 6.28
N LEU A 122 7.68 -0.86 6.49
CA LEU A 122 7.72 0.61 6.54
C LEU A 122 8.56 1.15 7.70
N ARG A 123 8.56 0.47 8.86
CA ARG A 123 9.39 0.85 10.01
C ARG A 123 10.88 0.72 9.68
N GLN A 124 11.29 -0.39 9.06
CA GLN A 124 12.69 -0.63 8.66
C GLN A 124 13.15 0.41 7.62
N LEU A 125 12.34 0.66 6.60
CA LEU A 125 12.63 1.69 5.60
C LEU A 125 12.77 3.09 6.20
N ARG A 126 11.88 3.43 7.17
CA ARG A 126 11.97 4.71 7.88
C ARG A 126 13.24 4.79 8.74
N ALA A 127 13.64 3.70 9.39
CA ALA A 127 14.87 3.65 10.16
C ALA A 127 16.10 3.83 9.27
N LEU A 128 16.13 3.16 8.10
CA LEU A 128 17.16 3.31 7.08
C LEU A 128 17.28 4.77 6.62
N ALA A 129 16.16 5.37 6.21
CA ALA A 129 16.15 6.75 5.73
C ALA A 129 16.59 7.75 6.80
N LYS A 130 16.14 7.57 8.06
CA LYS A 130 16.60 8.38 9.19
C LYS A 130 18.09 8.22 9.47
N ARG A 131 18.64 7.01 9.34
CA ARG A 131 20.08 6.75 9.51
C ARG A 131 20.88 7.51 8.45
N GLU A 132 20.43 7.52 7.21
CA GLU A 132 21.08 8.25 6.11
C GLU A 132 20.98 9.77 6.29
N CYS A 133 19.84 10.28 6.74
CA CYS A 133 19.69 11.69 7.09
C CYS A 133 20.68 12.19 8.15
N ARG A 134 21.22 11.30 8.99
CA ARG A 134 22.19 11.66 10.06
C ARG A 134 23.63 11.73 9.55
N ARG A 135 23.94 11.19 8.37
CA ARG A 135 25.29 11.19 7.82
C ARG A 135 25.41 12.26 6.73
N ALA A 136 26.48 13.04 6.75
CA ALA A 136 26.67 14.12 5.77
C ALA A 136 26.69 13.61 4.33
N ASP A 137 27.33 12.46 4.09
CA ASP A 137 27.50 11.81 2.78
C ASP A 137 26.20 11.33 2.12
N SER A 138 25.18 11.00 2.92
CA SER A 138 23.94 10.37 2.47
C SER A 138 22.68 11.12 2.89
N LYS A 139 22.84 12.33 3.44
CA LYS A 139 21.72 13.14 3.96
C LYS A 139 20.66 13.42 2.89
N ILE A 140 21.10 13.79 1.69
CA ILE A 140 20.19 14.07 0.56
C ILE A 140 19.44 12.80 0.16
N GLN A 141 20.16 11.68 0.05
CA GLN A 141 19.56 10.38 -0.28
C GLN A 141 18.51 9.95 0.75
N GLY A 142 18.84 10.03 2.05
CA GLY A 142 17.90 9.71 3.12
C GLY A 142 16.67 10.62 3.13
N THR A 143 16.84 11.89 2.75
CA THR A 143 15.73 12.85 2.65
C THR A 143 14.78 12.50 1.50
N ARG A 144 15.33 12.20 0.32
CA ARG A 144 14.55 11.71 -0.84
C ARG A 144 13.81 10.42 -0.49
N LEU A 145 14.49 9.47 0.13
CA LEU A 145 13.89 8.22 0.59
C LEU A 145 12.72 8.46 1.55
N LEU A 146 12.87 9.37 2.53
CA LEU A 146 11.77 9.72 3.45
C LEU A 146 10.55 10.32 2.73
N LEU A 147 10.76 11.20 1.75
CA LEU A 147 9.68 11.79 0.97
C LEU A 147 8.97 10.73 0.13
N CYS A 148 9.73 9.86 -0.53
CA CYS A 148 9.19 8.72 -1.25
C CYS A 148 8.32 7.84 -0.33
N LEU A 149 8.83 7.49 0.85
CA LEU A 149 8.10 6.67 1.83
C LEU A 149 6.81 7.34 2.33
N ARG A 150 6.81 8.66 2.51
CA ARG A 150 5.58 9.39 2.89
C ARG A 150 4.52 9.30 1.78
N LYS A 151 4.92 9.42 0.51
CA LYS A 151 4.00 9.26 -0.62
C LYS A 151 3.48 7.82 -0.68
N LEU A 152 4.35 6.83 -0.54
CA LEU A 152 3.98 5.41 -0.58
C LEU A 152 3.02 5.02 0.55
N ALA A 153 3.28 5.51 1.77
CA ALA A 153 2.47 5.17 2.94
C ALA A 153 1.07 5.81 2.92
N ARG A 154 0.82 6.78 2.05
CA ARG A 154 -0.55 7.26 1.81
C ARG A 154 -1.30 6.15 1.07
N GLN A 155 -2.38 5.65 1.67
CA GLN A 155 -3.25 4.68 0.99
C GLN A 155 -3.68 5.25 -0.37
N PRO A 156 -3.78 4.41 -1.41
CA PRO A 156 -4.46 4.81 -2.64
C PRO A 156 -5.84 5.27 -2.22
N ARG A 157 -6.20 6.52 -2.55
CA ARG A 157 -7.59 6.93 -2.42
C ARG A 157 -8.38 5.97 -3.30
N GLU A 158 -9.31 5.22 -2.72
CA GLU A 158 -10.34 4.62 -3.55
C GLU A 158 -10.95 5.77 -4.37
N PRO A 159 -11.07 5.63 -5.70
CA PRO A 159 -11.84 6.59 -6.45
C PRO A 159 -13.20 6.64 -5.78
N SER A 160 -13.57 7.81 -5.28
CA SER A 160 -14.91 8.03 -4.72
C SER A 160 -15.88 7.40 -5.70
N PRO A 161 -16.80 6.52 -5.26
CA PRO A 161 -17.81 6.02 -6.16
C PRO A 161 -18.41 7.27 -6.80
N MET A 162 -18.34 7.35 -8.13
CA MET A 162 -19.17 8.30 -8.87
C MET A 162 -20.59 7.87 -8.54
N VAL A 163 -21.11 8.36 -7.42
CA VAL A 163 -22.53 8.47 -7.20
C VAL A 163 -22.94 9.50 -8.23
N VAL A 164 -23.29 8.99 -9.41
CA VAL A 164 -24.22 9.69 -10.30
C VAL A 164 -25.46 9.84 -9.45
N SER A 165 -25.53 10.95 -8.71
CA SER A 165 -26.74 11.33 -8.01
C SER A 165 -27.78 11.53 -9.10
N PRO A 166 -28.89 10.77 -9.12
CA PRO A 166 -30.02 11.11 -9.96
C PRO A 166 -30.69 12.29 -9.28
N VAL A 167 -30.09 13.48 -9.39
CA VAL A 167 -30.79 14.73 -9.09
C VAL A 167 -31.76 14.93 -10.24
N GLN A 168 -32.96 14.39 -10.08
CA GLN A 168 -34.12 14.88 -10.81
C GLN A 168 -34.20 16.40 -10.58
N PRO A 169 -34.35 17.22 -11.64
CA PRO A 169 -34.61 18.65 -11.46
C PRO A 169 -35.91 18.81 -10.67
N PRO A 170 -35.97 19.71 -9.67
CA PRO A 170 -37.21 19.97 -8.97
C PRO A 170 -38.24 20.55 -9.95
N ASP A 171 -39.40 19.90 -9.97
CA ASP A 171 -40.56 20.26 -10.76
C ASP A 171 -40.98 21.71 -10.47
N ARG A 172 -41.10 22.54 -11.50
CA ARG A 172 -41.19 24.01 -11.43
C ARG A 172 -42.57 24.55 -11.03
N TYR A 173 -43.45 23.74 -10.46
CA TYR A 173 -44.79 24.16 -10.05
C TYR A 173 -45.14 23.70 -8.63
N LYS A 174 -44.55 24.36 -7.62
CA LYS A 174 -45.18 24.56 -6.31
C LYS A 174 -44.52 25.75 -5.59
N ALA A 175 -45.31 26.79 -5.37
CA ALA A 175 -44.94 28.01 -4.64
C ALA A 175 -44.69 27.73 -3.14
N PRO A 176 -43.99 28.63 -2.42
CA PRO A 176 -43.20 28.29 -1.24
C PRO A 176 -44.01 28.43 0.07
N ALA A 177 -43.86 27.45 0.97
CA ALA A 177 -44.23 27.63 2.37
C ALA A 177 -42.97 27.93 3.20
N LEU A 178 -43.00 29.09 3.82
CA LEU A 178 -41.96 29.70 4.63
C LEU A 178 -41.62 28.90 5.89
N LEU A 179 -40.32 28.88 6.21
CA LEU A 179 -39.70 28.98 7.53
C LEU A 179 -40.32 28.18 8.69
N THR A 180 -39.59 27.18 9.20
CA THR A 180 -39.38 27.09 10.66
C THR A 180 -38.14 26.29 11.08
N ARG A 181 -37.24 27.02 11.75
CA ARG A 181 -36.36 26.61 12.88
C ARG A 181 -35.21 25.62 12.66
N ARG A 182 -34.01 26.21 12.64
CA ARG A 182 -32.77 25.79 13.33
C ARG A 182 -33.01 24.80 14.49
N LYS A 183 -32.32 23.65 14.44
CA LYS A 183 -31.69 23.04 15.63
C LYS A 183 -30.34 22.46 15.23
N VAL A 184 -29.30 23.22 15.56
CA VAL A 184 -27.94 22.71 15.78
C VAL A 184 -28.00 21.84 17.04
N ARG A 185 -27.53 20.59 16.97
CA ARG A 185 -27.00 19.86 18.13
C ARG A 185 -25.77 19.05 17.71
N PHE A 186 -24.62 19.55 18.14
CA PHE A 186 -23.46 18.74 18.49
C PHE A 186 -23.90 17.66 19.50
N ASN A 187 -23.38 16.44 19.36
CA ASN A 187 -23.19 15.56 20.52
C ASN A 187 -21.84 14.86 20.41
N ILE A 188 -21.01 15.21 21.39
CA ILE A 188 -19.68 14.71 21.69
C ILE A 188 -19.84 13.73 22.86
N LEU A 189 -19.15 12.58 22.73
CA LEU A 189 -18.60 11.70 23.76
C LEU A 189 -19.55 11.00 24.77
N VAL A 190 -19.28 9.69 24.92
CA VAL A 190 -18.74 9.07 26.15
C VAL A 190 -19.55 8.02 26.91
N HIS A 191 -18.83 6.89 27.09
CA HIS A 191 -18.87 5.81 28.08
C HIS A 191 -20.17 5.04 28.36
N ALA A 192 -20.08 3.74 28.07
CA ALA A 192 -20.69 2.71 28.91
C ALA A 192 -19.55 1.84 29.49
N PHE A 193 -19.30 2.00 30.78
CA PHE A 193 -18.62 1.04 31.65
C PHE A 193 -19.50 0.82 32.87
N THR A 194 -19.56 -0.44 33.31
CA THR A 194 -20.01 -1.00 34.60
C THR A 194 -21.47 -0.84 35.03
N THR A 195 -22.18 -1.96 35.15
CA THR A 195 -22.20 -2.79 36.38
C THR A 195 -22.41 -4.25 36.02
#